data_AF-A0AAD8AY05-F1
#
_entry.id   AF-A0AAD8AY05-F1
#
_cell.length_a   1.000
_cell.length_b   1.000
_cell.length_c   1.000
_cell.angle_alpha   90.00
_cell.angle_beta   90.00
_cell.angle_gamma   90.00
#
_symmetry.space_group_name_H-M   'P 1'
#
loop_
_entity.id
_entity.type
_entity.pdbx_description
1 polymer ?
#
loop_
_entity_poly.entity_id
_entity_poly.type
_entity_poly.pdbx_seq_one_letter_code
_entity_poly.pdbx_strand_id
1 'polypeptide(L)'
;MAKILGNFIMLLLLLIPTAVIFNEQAKGSNLAFAQDVLEGEDDEATVETETGADEDTPEEETPLTGNEKEEEPVEEESTALKPSPDADTFILFTKPTNPKELPAGKQVRILVGFTNNGNLDFLVDSMEASFRYPQDYSFFLQNFTTAVYNAVVEPKRQATFEYVFVPNEAFSARPFGLTVTLNYKNKDGSASFQSAVFNETIQVVDPDEGLDGETFFLYVFLAAIIILLLVGAQQLVSSFGRKRLSKPRKPVELGTQNSDVDYDWLPKETLQGLSKSPRRSPKQSPRQRRNLRSTGSKEE
;
A
#
# COMPACT_ATOMS: atom_id res chain seq x y z
N MET A 1 8.76 11.13 43.97
CA MET A 1 7.64 10.25 43.57
C MET A 1 6.88 10.75 42.34
N ALA A 2 6.56 12.03 42.20
CA ALA A 2 5.77 12.55 41.07
C ALA A 2 6.37 12.32 39.66
N LYS A 3 7.70 12.33 39.51
CA LYS A 3 8.37 12.07 38.22
C LYS A 3 8.29 10.60 37.77
N ILE A 4 8.30 9.67 38.72
CA ILE A 4 8.20 8.23 38.44
C ILE A 4 6.75 7.90 38.06
N LEU A 5 5.78 8.54 38.73
CA LEU A 5 4.36 8.40 38.41
C LEU A 5 4.03 8.93 37.00
N GLY A 6 4.60 10.07 36.59
CA GLY A 6 4.41 10.62 35.25
C GLY A 6 4.98 9.73 34.13
N ASN A 7 6.16 9.14 34.36
CA ASN A 7 6.74 8.19 33.42
C ASN A 7 5.92 6.88 33.35
N PHE A 8 5.34 6.43 34.47
CA PHE A 8 4.48 5.26 34.51
C PHE A 8 3.14 5.49 33.78
N ILE A 9 2.57 6.70 33.91
CA ILE A 9 1.34 7.10 33.20
C ILE A 9 1.58 7.20 31.69
N MET A 10 2.73 7.71 31.26
CA MET A 10 3.10 7.73 29.83
C MET A 10 3.31 6.32 29.26
N LEU A 11 3.89 5.41 30.05
CA LEU A 11 4.07 4.01 29.66
C LEU A 11 2.73 3.27 29.59
N LEU A 12 1.81 3.58 30.51
CA LEU A 12 0.44 3.05 30.53
C LEU A 12 -0.39 3.56 29.34
N LEU A 13 -0.28 4.84 28.98
CA LEU A 13 -0.96 5.43 27.82
C LEU A 13 -0.46 4.86 26.48
N LEU A 14 0.79 4.40 26.42
CA LEU A 14 1.36 3.76 25.24
C LEU A 14 0.97 2.27 25.12
N LEU A 15 0.72 1.60 26.24
CA LEU A 15 0.32 0.18 26.27
C LEU A 15 -1.18 -0.04 25.99
N ILE A 16 -2.06 0.88 26.39
CA ILE A 16 -3.52 0.76 26.19
C ILE A 16 -3.92 0.56 24.72
N PRO A 17 -3.42 1.33 23.72
CA PRO A 17 -3.77 1.08 22.32
C PRO A 17 -3.23 -0.26 21.80
N THR A 18 -2.04 -0.69 22.25
CA THR A 18 -1.47 -1.98 21.82
C THR A 18 -2.27 -3.19 22.33
N ALA A 19 -2.81 -3.11 23.55
CA ALA A 19 -3.63 -4.18 24.12
C ALA A 19 -4.99 -4.33 23.43
N VAL A 20 -5.54 -3.24 22.87
CA VAL A 20 -6.80 -3.28 22.11
C VAL A 20 -6.59 -3.89 20.72
N ILE A 21 -5.46 -3.58 20.07
CA ILE A 21 -5.09 -4.14 18.74
C ILE A 21 -4.82 -5.66 18.83
N PHE A 22 -4.17 -6.13 19.90
CA PHE A 22 -3.89 -7.56 20.07
C PHE A 22 -5.11 -8.40 20.48
N ASN A 23 -6.14 -7.81 21.09
CA ASN A 23 -7.30 -8.56 21.57
C ASN A 23 -8.32 -8.85 20.46
N GLU A 24 -8.31 -8.10 19.35
CA GLU A 24 -9.10 -8.47 18.15
C GLU A 24 -8.45 -9.62 17.36
N GLN A 25 -7.13 -9.78 17.44
CA GLN A 25 -6.42 -10.88 16.77
C GLN A 25 -6.59 -12.24 17.49
N ALA A 26 -7.02 -12.25 18.76
CA ALA A 26 -7.26 -13.46 19.53
C ALA A 26 -8.56 -14.20 19.17
N LYS A 27 -9.39 -13.67 18.26
CA LYS A 27 -10.56 -14.38 17.71
C LYS A 27 -10.33 -15.04 16.34
N GLY A 28 -9.13 -14.92 15.78
CA GLY A 28 -8.78 -15.53 14.49
C GLY A 28 -7.40 -16.15 14.53
N SER A 29 -7.27 -17.31 15.14
CA SER A 29 -6.06 -18.12 15.06
C SER A 29 -5.81 -18.55 13.61
N ASN A 30 -4.69 -18.13 13.01
CA ASN A 30 -3.94 -18.90 12.02
C ASN A 30 -2.46 -18.48 12.08
N LEU A 31 -1.64 -19.39 12.56
CA LEU A 31 -0.19 -19.30 12.63
C LEU A 31 0.36 -19.73 11.26
N ALA A 32 1.12 -18.87 10.56
CA ALA A 32 1.89 -19.28 9.39
C ALA A 32 3.37 -18.95 9.63
N PHE A 33 4.16 -20.02 9.73
CA PHE A 33 5.60 -20.04 9.89
C PHE A 33 6.20 -20.03 8.46
N ALA A 34 7.04 -19.05 8.12
CA ALA A 34 7.79 -19.06 6.86
C ALA A 34 9.28 -19.27 7.16
N GLN A 35 9.77 -20.42 6.72
CA GLN A 35 11.12 -20.95 6.77
C GLN A 35 11.58 -21.11 5.31
N ASP A 36 12.87 -20.85 5.05
CA ASP A 36 13.64 -21.22 3.83
C ASP A 36 13.32 -20.44 2.54
N VAL A 37 14.24 -20.16 1.59
CA VAL A 37 15.67 -20.46 1.43
C VAL A 37 16.23 -19.56 0.30
N LEU A 38 17.55 -19.37 0.35
CA LEU A 38 18.46 -18.80 -0.66
C LEU A 38 18.11 -19.05 -2.15
N GLU A 39 18.36 -18.04 -2.99
CA GLU A 39 18.85 -18.21 -4.37
C GLU A 39 19.69 -16.97 -4.78
N GLY A 40 21.01 -17.16 -4.91
CA GLY A 40 21.82 -16.48 -5.94
C GLY A 40 21.66 -17.26 -7.25
N GLU A 41 22.24 -16.94 -8.40
CA GLU A 41 23.35 -16.11 -8.84
C GLU A 41 23.25 -16.19 -10.39
N ASP A 42 23.52 -15.07 -11.08
CA ASP A 42 24.06 -14.88 -12.44
C ASP A 42 23.64 -15.79 -13.63
N ASP A 43 23.26 -15.18 -14.77
CA ASP A 43 24.16 -15.12 -15.94
C ASP A 43 23.54 -14.40 -17.17
N GLU A 44 24.39 -13.59 -17.80
CA GLU A 44 24.16 -12.79 -19.00
C GLU A 44 24.19 -13.62 -20.29
N ALA A 45 23.44 -13.20 -21.32
CA ALA A 45 23.81 -13.46 -22.71
C ALA A 45 23.19 -12.41 -23.65
N THR A 46 24.05 -11.47 -24.04
CA THR A 46 23.91 -10.48 -25.11
C THR A 46 24.12 -11.12 -26.48
N VAL A 47 23.24 -10.83 -27.46
CA VAL A 47 23.60 -10.82 -28.89
C VAL A 47 22.79 -9.72 -29.59
N GLU A 48 23.46 -8.61 -29.85
CA GLU A 48 23.06 -7.62 -30.85
C GLU A 48 23.57 -8.07 -32.22
N THR A 49 22.81 -7.88 -33.28
CA THR A 49 23.39 -7.49 -34.58
C THR A 49 22.35 -6.77 -35.42
N GLU A 50 22.63 -5.51 -35.72
CA GLU A 50 21.82 -4.59 -36.50
C GLU A 50 22.21 -4.59 -38.00
N THR A 51 21.57 -3.67 -38.74
CA THR A 51 21.77 -3.19 -40.12
C THR A 51 20.79 -3.79 -41.16
N GLY A 52 20.08 -3.02 -41.99
CA GLY A 52 20.07 -1.57 -42.25
C GLY A 52 18.85 -1.16 -43.10
N ALA A 53 18.72 0.15 -43.31
CA ALA A 53 17.52 0.91 -43.65
C ALA A 53 17.08 0.95 -45.14
N ASP A 54 15.78 1.23 -45.31
CA ASP A 54 15.04 2.09 -46.27
C ASP A 54 15.49 2.27 -47.73
N GLU A 55 14.60 2.03 -48.71
CA GLU A 55 13.96 3.05 -49.58
C GLU A 55 13.06 2.43 -50.70
N ASP A 56 11.84 2.95 -50.79
CA ASP A 56 10.97 3.26 -51.95
C ASP A 56 10.76 2.32 -53.18
N THR A 57 9.47 1.96 -53.32
CA THR A 57 8.62 1.69 -54.52
C THR A 57 8.88 2.59 -55.76
N PRO A 58 8.41 2.32 -57.02
CA PRO A 58 7.13 1.68 -57.38
C PRO A 58 7.02 0.80 -58.66
N GLU A 59 5.89 0.10 -58.74
CA GLU A 59 5.04 -0.25 -59.91
C GLU A 59 5.60 -1.09 -61.08
N GLU A 60 5.02 -2.29 -61.26
CA GLU A 60 4.54 -2.74 -62.58
C GLU A 60 3.36 -3.72 -62.42
N GLU A 61 2.29 -3.45 -63.18
CA GLU A 61 0.98 -4.11 -63.14
C GLU A 61 0.93 -5.43 -63.94
N THR A 62 -0.17 -6.16 -63.72
CA THR A 62 -0.91 -7.09 -64.62
C THR A 62 -1.01 -8.54 -64.11
N PRO A 63 -2.08 -9.29 -64.44
CA PRO A 63 -3.48 -8.96 -64.22
C PRO A 63 -4.28 -10.12 -63.57
N LEU A 64 -5.40 -9.76 -62.95
CA LEU A 64 -6.46 -10.67 -62.49
C LEU A 64 -6.94 -11.58 -63.64
N THR A 65 -6.92 -12.89 -63.44
CA THR A 65 -7.87 -13.82 -64.08
C THR A 65 -8.21 -14.93 -63.11
N GLY A 66 -9.51 -15.07 -62.85
CA GLY A 66 -10.07 -15.83 -61.75
C GLY A 66 -9.84 -17.33 -61.83
N ASN A 67 -9.77 -17.92 -60.65
CA ASN A 67 -10.26 -19.27 -60.43
C ASN A 67 -10.89 -19.28 -59.03
N GLU A 68 -12.22 -19.19 -59.02
CA GLU A 68 -13.06 -19.41 -57.86
C GLU A 68 -12.82 -20.84 -57.37
N LYS A 69 -11.96 -20.97 -56.36
CA LYS A 69 -12.13 -21.99 -55.34
C LYS A 69 -12.59 -21.25 -54.12
N GLU A 70 -13.87 -21.44 -53.82
CA GLU A 70 -14.47 -21.22 -52.52
C GLU A 70 -13.59 -21.94 -51.49
N GLU A 71 -12.63 -21.21 -50.93
CA GLU A 71 -12.20 -21.48 -49.56
C GLU A 71 -13.39 -21.08 -48.72
N GLU A 72 -14.25 -22.07 -48.43
CA GLU A 72 -15.18 -21.96 -47.32
C GLU A 72 -14.36 -21.43 -46.13
N PRO A 73 -14.74 -20.29 -45.52
CA PRO A 73 -14.26 -20.05 -44.19
C PRO A 73 -14.77 -21.25 -43.40
N VAL A 74 -13.87 -22.03 -42.82
CA VAL A 74 -14.24 -22.92 -41.73
C VAL A 74 -14.69 -21.99 -40.61
N GLU A 75 -15.96 -21.61 -40.69
CA GLU A 75 -16.73 -21.15 -39.57
C GLU A 75 -16.68 -22.33 -38.60
N GLU A 76 -15.73 -22.29 -37.67
CA GLU A 76 -15.93 -22.85 -36.35
C GLU A 76 -17.11 -22.07 -35.70
N GLU A 77 -18.30 -22.16 -36.29
CA GLU A 77 -19.54 -22.04 -35.56
C GLU A 77 -19.49 -23.21 -34.57
N SER A 78 -18.92 -22.93 -33.40
CA SER A 78 -19.11 -23.74 -32.22
C SER A 78 -20.62 -23.88 -32.06
N THR A 79 -21.19 -24.97 -32.56
CA THR A 79 -22.61 -25.25 -32.40
C THR A 79 -22.83 -25.34 -30.90
N ALA A 80 -23.34 -24.26 -30.30
CA ALA A 80 -23.47 -24.15 -28.87
C ALA A 80 -24.30 -25.34 -28.40
N LEU A 81 -23.65 -26.24 -27.65
CA LEU A 81 -24.28 -27.45 -27.17
C LEU A 81 -25.48 -27.02 -26.33
N LYS A 82 -26.64 -27.57 -26.63
CA LYS A 82 -27.87 -27.22 -25.91
C LYS A 82 -27.95 -28.00 -24.60
N PRO A 83 -28.64 -27.47 -23.59
CA PRO A 83 -28.94 -28.24 -22.38
C PRO A 83 -29.88 -29.40 -22.73
N SER A 84 -29.70 -30.52 -22.06
CA SER A 84 -30.62 -31.66 -22.13
C SER A 84 -31.97 -31.28 -21.53
N PRO A 85 -33.12 -31.69 -22.13
CA PRO A 85 -34.44 -31.47 -21.54
C PRO A 85 -34.67 -32.27 -20.25
N ASP A 86 -33.83 -33.28 -19.99
CA ASP A 86 -33.95 -34.20 -18.86
C ASP A 86 -32.99 -33.86 -17.70
N ALA A 87 -32.22 -32.78 -17.82
CA ALA A 87 -31.24 -32.36 -16.83
C ALA A 87 -31.59 -31.00 -16.24
N ASP A 88 -31.84 -30.96 -14.93
CA ASP A 88 -32.05 -29.72 -14.20
C ASP A 88 -30.77 -29.34 -13.46
N THR A 89 -30.37 -28.07 -13.58
CA THR A 89 -29.19 -27.53 -12.89
C THR A 89 -29.56 -26.37 -11.99
N PHE A 90 -28.91 -26.28 -10.84
CA PHE A 90 -29.08 -25.20 -9.88
C PHE A 90 -27.71 -24.73 -9.37
N ILE A 91 -27.55 -23.44 -9.06
CA ILE A 91 -26.31 -22.87 -8.52
C ILE A 91 -26.54 -22.22 -7.16
N LEU A 92 -25.57 -22.42 -6.26
CA LEU A 92 -25.49 -21.77 -4.97
C LEU A 92 -24.09 -21.18 -4.76
N PHE A 93 -24.01 -19.88 -4.49
CA PHE A 93 -22.78 -19.25 -4.06
C PHE A 93 -22.59 -19.49 -2.56
N THR A 94 -21.51 -20.18 -2.20
CA THR A 94 -21.16 -20.43 -0.80
C THR A 94 -20.23 -19.35 -0.26
N LYS A 95 -19.36 -18.83 -1.12
CA LYS A 95 -18.47 -17.70 -0.86
C LYS A 95 -18.28 -16.92 -2.17
N PRO A 96 -18.55 -15.62 -2.24
CA PRO A 96 -19.18 -14.76 -1.22
C PRO A 96 -20.67 -15.09 -1.02
N THR A 97 -21.28 -14.58 0.06
CA THR A 97 -22.73 -14.74 0.32
C THR A 97 -23.58 -13.95 -0.67
N ASN A 98 -23.07 -12.83 -1.17
CA ASN A 98 -23.73 -12.04 -2.21
C ASN A 98 -23.28 -12.50 -3.60
N PRO A 99 -24.14 -13.12 -4.42
CA PRO A 99 -23.75 -13.60 -5.75
C PRO A 99 -23.46 -12.48 -6.76
N LYS A 100 -23.92 -11.25 -6.49
CA LYS A 100 -23.74 -10.11 -7.40
C LYS A 100 -22.40 -9.41 -7.26
N GLU A 101 -21.71 -9.61 -6.15
CA GLU A 101 -20.47 -8.92 -5.81
C GLU A 101 -19.40 -9.96 -5.51
N LEU A 102 -18.40 -10.06 -6.38
CA LEU A 102 -17.29 -10.99 -6.21
C LEU A 102 -16.05 -10.26 -5.70
N PRO A 103 -15.38 -10.77 -4.65
CA PRO A 103 -14.14 -10.16 -4.18
C PRO A 103 -13.01 -10.40 -5.19
N ALA A 104 -12.34 -9.33 -5.58
CA ALA A 104 -11.14 -9.39 -6.42
C ALA A 104 -10.01 -10.12 -5.66
N GLY A 105 -9.23 -10.96 -6.36
CA GLY A 105 -8.09 -11.67 -5.76
C GLY A 105 -8.41 -12.73 -4.70
N LYS A 106 -9.69 -12.92 -4.33
CA LYS A 106 -10.10 -13.95 -3.36
C LYS A 106 -10.86 -15.09 -4.04
N GLN A 107 -10.83 -16.26 -3.42
CA GLN A 107 -11.52 -17.44 -3.92
C GLN A 107 -13.03 -17.29 -3.82
N VAL A 108 -13.70 -17.44 -4.98
CA VAL A 108 -15.13 -17.62 -5.10
C VAL A 108 -15.42 -19.12 -5.16
N ARG A 109 -16.37 -19.57 -4.35
CA ARG A 109 -16.78 -20.98 -4.25
C ARG A 109 -18.26 -21.11 -4.50
N ILE A 110 -18.59 -21.89 -5.52
CA ILE A 110 -19.96 -22.19 -5.91
C ILE A 110 -20.22 -23.70 -5.83
N LEU A 111 -21.46 -24.04 -5.53
CA LEU A 111 -21.98 -25.40 -5.60
C LEU A 111 -23.01 -25.46 -6.71
N VAL A 112 -22.85 -26.41 -7.62
CA VAL A 112 -23.80 -26.67 -8.69
C VAL A 112 -24.50 -27.99 -8.41
N GLY A 113 -25.81 -27.93 -8.20
CA GLY A 113 -26.68 -29.09 -8.17
C GLY A 113 -27.02 -29.54 -9.59
N PHE A 114 -26.93 -30.84 -9.83
CA PHE A 114 -27.32 -31.47 -11.08
C PHE A 114 -28.31 -32.59 -10.78
N THR A 115 -29.51 -32.50 -11.33
CA THR A 115 -30.58 -33.48 -11.16
C THR A 115 -30.87 -34.17 -12.49
N ASN A 116 -30.74 -35.49 -12.52
CA ASN A 116 -31.07 -36.29 -13.68
C ASN A 116 -32.54 -36.74 -13.60
N ASN A 117 -33.41 -36.13 -14.40
CA ASN A 117 -34.82 -36.53 -14.53
C ASN A 117 -35.06 -37.53 -15.67
N GLY A 118 -34.02 -37.83 -16.45
CA GLY A 118 -34.08 -38.74 -17.59
C GLY A 118 -34.06 -40.21 -17.19
N ASN A 119 -34.06 -41.06 -18.22
CA ASN A 119 -34.00 -42.52 -18.07
C ASN A 119 -32.59 -43.10 -18.27
N LEU A 120 -31.66 -42.29 -18.77
CA LEU A 120 -30.27 -42.69 -19.04
C LEU A 120 -29.34 -42.08 -18.00
N ASP A 121 -28.20 -42.73 -17.79
CA ASP A 121 -27.12 -42.20 -16.96
C ASP A 121 -26.47 -40.99 -17.68
N PHE A 122 -26.32 -39.87 -16.97
CA PHE A 122 -25.48 -38.76 -17.42
C PHE A 122 -24.09 -38.86 -16.83
N LEU A 123 -23.08 -38.51 -17.61
CA LEU A 123 -21.70 -38.35 -17.19
C LEU A 123 -21.36 -36.86 -17.20
N VAL A 124 -21.15 -36.30 -16.02
CA VAL A 124 -20.72 -34.91 -15.83
C VAL A 124 -19.20 -34.86 -16.03
N ASP A 125 -18.77 -34.19 -17.10
CA ASP A 125 -17.40 -34.21 -17.60
C ASP A 125 -16.60 -33.09 -16.91
N SER A 126 -16.97 -31.84 -17.21
CA SER A 126 -16.28 -30.66 -16.70
C SER A 126 -17.22 -29.50 -16.39
N MET A 127 -16.74 -28.57 -15.57
CA MET A 127 -17.35 -27.26 -15.35
C MET A 127 -16.31 -26.17 -15.60
N GLU A 128 -16.77 -25.13 -16.27
CA GLU A 128 -15.95 -24.02 -16.74
C GLU A 128 -16.63 -22.72 -16.35
N ALA A 129 -15.83 -21.70 -16.11
CA ALA A 129 -16.34 -20.36 -15.93
C ALA A 129 -15.49 -19.37 -16.71
N SER A 130 -16.12 -18.28 -17.12
CA SER A 130 -15.44 -17.20 -17.83
C SER A 130 -16.04 -15.85 -17.49
N PHE A 131 -15.20 -14.82 -17.47
CA PHE A 131 -15.62 -13.43 -17.56
C PHE A 131 -15.68 -12.97 -19.01
N ARG A 132 -16.75 -12.27 -19.34
CA ARG A 132 -17.09 -11.75 -20.67
C ARG A 132 -17.56 -10.30 -20.59
N TYR A 133 -17.59 -9.60 -21.71
CA TYR A 133 -18.18 -8.26 -21.73
C TYR A 133 -19.70 -8.34 -21.51
N PRO A 134 -20.29 -7.53 -20.61
CA PRO A 134 -21.73 -7.56 -20.36
C PRO A 134 -22.59 -7.20 -21.58
N GLN A 135 -22.05 -6.39 -22.51
CA GLN A 135 -22.74 -5.97 -23.73
C GLN A 135 -22.63 -7.01 -24.86
N ASP A 136 -21.60 -7.87 -24.82
CA ASP A 136 -21.35 -8.88 -25.84
C ASP A 136 -20.60 -10.08 -25.23
N TYR A 137 -21.31 -11.20 -25.09
CA TYR A 137 -20.80 -12.43 -24.48
C TYR A 137 -19.91 -13.26 -25.42
N SER A 138 -19.67 -12.80 -26.64
CA SER A 138 -18.77 -13.46 -27.60
C SER A 138 -17.30 -13.21 -27.25
N PHE A 139 -17.01 -12.13 -26.53
CA PHE A 139 -15.65 -11.71 -26.16
C PHE A 139 -15.30 -12.16 -24.73
N PHE A 140 -14.28 -13.01 -24.64
CA PHE A 140 -13.74 -13.51 -23.38
C PHE A 140 -12.68 -12.56 -22.82
N LEU A 141 -12.76 -12.26 -21.52
CA LEU A 141 -11.76 -11.47 -20.79
C LEU A 141 -10.85 -12.38 -19.96
N GLN A 142 -11.44 -13.32 -19.22
CA GLN A 142 -10.70 -14.25 -18.39
C GLN A 142 -11.42 -15.60 -18.40
N ASN A 143 -10.71 -16.63 -18.84
CA ASN A 143 -11.14 -18.02 -18.68
C ASN A 143 -10.57 -18.55 -17.36
N PHE A 144 -11.45 -19.10 -16.53
CA PHE A 144 -11.04 -19.76 -15.30
C PHE A 144 -10.67 -21.21 -15.57
N THR A 145 -9.96 -21.82 -14.61
CA THR A 145 -9.52 -23.21 -14.72
C THR A 145 -10.69 -24.17 -14.81
N THR A 146 -10.71 -25.01 -15.83
CA THR A 146 -11.68 -26.10 -15.99
C THR A 146 -11.58 -27.10 -14.84
N ALA A 147 -12.69 -27.35 -14.15
CA ALA A 147 -12.80 -28.43 -13.16
C ALA A 147 -13.34 -29.69 -13.82
N VAL A 148 -12.62 -30.79 -13.71
CA VAL A 148 -13.00 -32.09 -14.29
C VAL A 148 -13.51 -33.01 -13.19
N TYR A 149 -14.70 -33.58 -13.38
CA TYR A 149 -15.34 -34.45 -12.38
C TYR A 149 -15.43 -35.91 -12.83
N ASN A 150 -15.71 -36.17 -14.11
CA ASN A 150 -15.93 -37.52 -14.66
C ASN A 150 -16.88 -38.38 -13.79
N ALA A 151 -17.96 -37.77 -13.31
CA ALA A 151 -18.88 -38.40 -12.37
C ALA A 151 -20.17 -38.83 -13.06
N VAL A 152 -20.65 -40.04 -12.75
CA VAL A 152 -21.91 -40.57 -13.29
C VAL A 152 -23.06 -40.23 -12.36
N VAL A 153 -24.12 -39.64 -12.92
CA VAL A 153 -25.38 -39.35 -12.24
C VAL A 153 -26.46 -40.26 -12.81
N GLU A 154 -26.87 -41.23 -11.99
CA GLU A 154 -27.94 -42.17 -12.32
C GLU A 154 -29.30 -41.47 -12.52
N PRO A 155 -30.23 -42.09 -13.26
CA PRO A 155 -31.62 -41.66 -13.38
C PRO A 155 -32.27 -41.37 -12.04
N LYS A 156 -33.03 -40.27 -11.97
CA LYS A 156 -33.79 -39.82 -10.79
C LYS A 156 -32.93 -39.56 -9.55
N ARG A 157 -31.62 -39.34 -9.74
CA ARG A 157 -30.70 -38.91 -8.69
C ARG A 157 -30.22 -37.50 -8.93
N GLN A 158 -29.76 -36.89 -7.84
CA GLN A 158 -29.10 -35.60 -7.85
C GLN A 158 -27.66 -35.75 -7.36
N ALA A 159 -26.77 -34.97 -7.93
CA ALA A 159 -25.38 -34.82 -7.50
C ALA A 159 -25.08 -33.34 -7.31
N THR A 160 -24.03 -33.03 -6.54
CA THR A 160 -23.59 -31.66 -6.32
C THR A 160 -22.10 -31.57 -6.56
N PHE A 161 -21.69 -30.57 -7.33
CA PHE A 161 -20.30 -30.35 -7.73
C PHE A 161 -19.83 -29.00 -7.20
N GLU A 162 -18.65 -29.00 -6.58
CA GLU A 162 -18.02 -27.79 -6.08
C GLU A 162 -17.05 -27.23 -7.10
N TYR A 163 -17.20 -25.94 -7.40
CA TYR A 163 -16.32 -25.21 -8.29
C TYR A 163 -15.74 -23.98 -7.60
N VAL A 164 -14.44 -23.79 -7.76
CA VAL A 164 -13.68 -22.72 -7.11
C VAL A 164 -12.86 -21.99 -8.15
N PHE A 165 -12.93 -20.67 -8.16
CA PHE A 165 -12.15 -19.82 -9.04
C PHE A 165 -11.75 -18.52 -8.34
N VAL A 166 -10.76 -17.81 -8.88
CA VAL A 166 -10.24 -16.56 -8.32
C VAL A 166 -10.32 -15.46 -9.39
N PRO A 167 -11.22 -14.46 -9.24
CA PRO A 167 -11.24 -13.27 -10.08
C PRO A 167 -9.90 -12.54 -10.01
N ASN A 168 -9.36 -12.10 -11.16
CA ASN A 168 -8.14 -11.30 -11.18
C ASN A 168 -8.41 -9.89 -10.58
N GLU A 169 -7.48 -9.41 -9.75
CA GLU A 169 -7.52 -8.08 -9.11
C GLU A 169 -7.60 -6.94 -10.12
N ALA A 170 -7.01 -7.11 -11.32
CA ALA A 170 -7.06 -6.11 -12.39
C ALA A 170 -8.48 -5.80 -12.89
N PHE A 171 -9.47 -6.64 -12.56
CA PHE A 171 -10.86 -6.46 -12.92
C PHE A 171 -11.69 -5.79 -11.82
N SER A 172 -11.10 -5.22 -10.77
CA SER A 172 -11.91 -4.52 -9.78
C SER A 172 -12.63 -3.28 -10.33
N ALA A 173 -13.74 -2.91 -9.69
CA ALA A 173 -14.53 -1.71 -9.95
C ALA A 173 -15.34 -1.65 -11.26
N ARG A 174 -15.53 -2.77 -11.98
CA ARG A 174 -16.37 -2.83 -13.19
C ARG A 174 -17.35 -4.02 -13.18
N PRO A 175 -18.48 -3.91 -13.89
CA PRO A 175 -19.37 -5.05 -14.10
C PRO A 175 -18.86 -5.96 -15.22
N PHE A 176 -18.95 -7.28 -15.03
CA PHE A 176 -18.57 -8.31 -15.99
C PHE A 176 -19.69 -9.33 -16.14
N GLY A 177 -19.83 -9.88 -17.35
CA GLY A 177 -20.66 -11.06 -17.56
C GLY A 177 -19.94 -12.28 -17.01
N LEU A 178 -20.50 -12.92 -15.98
CA LEU A 178 -20.02 -14.21 -15.49
C LEU A 178 -20.89 -15.31 -16.10
N THR A 179 -20.23 -16.17 -16.88
CA THR A 179 -20.86 -17.39 -17.41
C THR A 179 -20.21 -18.59 -16.74
N VAL A 180 -21.03 -19.47 -16.16
CA VAL A 180 -20.62 -20.78 -15.63
C VAL A 180 -21.33 -21.84 -16.45
N THR A 181 -20.56 -22.68 -17.13
CA THR A 181 -21.05 -23.74 -18.00
C THR A 181 -20.70 -25.11 -17.43
N LEU A 182 -21.68 -26.01 -17.45
CA LEU A 182 -21.52 -27.40 -17.08
C LEU A 182 -21.60 -28.26 -18.35
N ASN A 183 -20.55 -29.04 -18.60
CA ASN A 183 -20.42 -29.93 -19.74
C ASN A 183 -20.70 -31.36 -19.27
N TYR A 184 -21.65 -32.03 -19.91
CA TYR A 184 -22.04 -33.39 -19.58
C TYR A 184 -22.51 -34.13 -20.83
N LYS A 185 -22.48 -35.45 -20.79
CA LYS A 185 -22.87 -36.31 -21.92
C LYS A 185 -23.65 -37.52 -21.43
N ASN A 186 -24.39 -38.16 -22.31
CA ASN A 186 -24.93 -39.48 -22.01
C ASN A 186 -23.77 -40.46 -21.76
N LYS A 187 -23.97 -41.45 -20.89
CA LYS A 187 -22.95 -42.48 -20.60
C LYS A 187 -22.48 -43.24 -21.85
N ASP A 188 -23.36 -43.36 -22.84
CA ASP A 188 -23.05 -44.00 -24.13
C ASP A 188 -22.22 -43.11 -25.07
N GLY A 189 -21.94 -41.85 -24.68
CA GLY A 189 -21.15 -40.89 -25.46
C GLY A 189 -21.86 -40.36 -26.71
N SER A 190 -23.12 -40.72 -26.94
CA SER A 190 -23.87 -40.41 -28.16
C SER A 190 -24.32 -38.96 -28.29
N ALA A 191 -24.53 -38.27 -27.15
CA ALA A 191 -24.95 -36.88 -27.11
C ALA A 191 -24.22 -36.13 -26.01
N SER A 192 -23.59 -35.01 -26.39
CA SER A 192 -22.98 -34.04 -25.49
C SER A 192 -23.90 -32.86 -25.32
N PHE A 193 -23.98 -32.36 -24.09
CA PHE A 193 -24.84 -31.27 -23.69
C PHE A 193 -24.04 -30.26 -22.89
N GLN A 194 -24.48 -29.01 -22.95
CA GLN A 194 -23.90 -27.93 -22.17
C GLN A 194 -25.02 -27.11 -21.57
N SER A 195 -24.97 -26.94 -20.25
CA SER A 195 -25.91 -26.09 -19.53
C SER A 195 -25.17 -24.86 -19.01
N ALA A 196 -25.64 -23.66 -19.39
CA ALA A 196 -25.22 -22.42 -18.77
C ALA A 196 -25.94 -22.27 -17.42
N VAL A 197 -25.31 -22.75 -16.35
CA VAL A 197 -25.89 -22.79 -15.00
C VAL A 197 -26.03 -21.39 -14.43
N PHE A 198 -25.10 -20.51 -14.77
CA PHE A 198 -25.14 -19.10 -14.39
C PHE A 198 -24.73 -18.25 -15.58
N ASN A 199 -25.50 -17.22 -15.89
CA ASN A 199 -25.21 -16.31 -16.98
C ASN A 199 -25.78 -14.92 -16.65
N GLU A 200 -25.10 -14.22 -15.75
CA GLU A 200 -25.53 -12.90 -15.28
C GLU A 200 -24.34 -11.93 -15.19
N THR A 201 -24.67 -10.64 -15.11
CA THR A 201 -23.67 -9.59 -14.87
C THR A 201 -23.41 -9.45 -13.38
N ILE A 202 -22.15 -9.59 -12.97
CA ILE A 202 -21.68 -9.41 -11.59
C ILE A 202 -20.71 -8.24 -11.51
N GLN A 203 -20.50 -7.70 -10.32
CA GLN A 203 -19.52 -6.67 -10.05
C GLN A 203 -18.34 -7.26 -9.28
N VAL A 204 -17.13 -6.95 -9.72
CA VAL A 204 -15.92 -7.32 -8.97
C VAL A 204 -15.55 -6.14 -8.08
N VAL A 205 -15.47 -6.40 -6.78
CA VAL A 205 -15.17 -5.41 -5.73
C VAL A 205 -13.85 -5.75 -5.07
N ASP A 206 -13.06 -4.73 -4.77
CA ASP A 206 -11.86 -4.92 -3.98
C ASP A 206 -12.25 -5.29 -2.55
N PRO A 207 -11.73 -6.41 -2.01
CA PRO A 207 -11.96 -6.74 -0.62
C PRO A 207 -11.29 -5.66 0.24
N ASP A 208 -12.00 -5.16 1.26
CA ASP A 208 -11.42 -4.28 2.26
C ASP A 208 -10.37 -5.08 3.06
N GLU A 209 -9.11 -5.04 2.62
CA GLU A 209 -7.99 -5.55 3.39
C GLU A 209 -7.88 -4.63 4.60
N GLY A 210 -8.35 -5.10 5.76
CA GLY A 210 -8.66 -4.29 6.96
C GLY A 210 -7.53 -3.45 7.57
N LEU A 211 -6.39 -3.33 6.89
CA LEU A 211 -5.36 -2.34 7.14
C LEU A 211 -5.44 -1.28 6.05
N ASP A 212 -6.32 -0.30 6.23
CA ASP A 212 -6.30 0.92 5.44
C ASP A 212 -5.02 1.71 5.78
N GLY A 213 -4.02 1.59 4.91
CA GLY A 213 -2.73 2.26 5.04
C GLY A 213 -2.86 3.77 5.09
N GLU A 214 -3.89 4.34 4.45
CA GLU A 214 -4.16 5.78 4.48
C GLU A 214 -4.58 6.23 5.88
N THR A 215 -5.55 5.52 6.48
CA THR A 215 -6.00 5.78 7.86
C THR A 215 -4.89 5.51 8.87
N PHE A 216 -4.14 4.42 8.70
CA PHE A 216 -2.99 4.13 9.56
C PHE A 216 -1.94 5.25 9.53
N PHE A 217 -1.56 5.70 8.33
CA PHE A 217 -0.61 6.81 8.17
C PHE A 217 -1.15 8.12 8.76
N LEU A 218 -2.44 8.40 8.59
CA LEU A 218 -3.09 9.58 9.16
C LEU A 218 -2.96 9.61 10.69
N TYR A 219 -3.16 8.48 11.37
CA TYR A 219 -3.00 8.42 12.83
C TYR A 219 -1.55 8.59 13.28
N VAL A 220 -0.58 8.00 12.56
CA VAL A 220 0.84 8.20 12.85
C VAL A 220 1.25 9.66 12.65
N PHE A 221 0.79 10.29 11.57
CA PHE A 221 1.05 11.69 11.26
C PHE A 221 0.42 12.64 12.31
N LEU A 222 -0.82 12.35 12.71
CA LEU A 222 -1.51 13.09 13.77
C LEU A 222 -0.74 13.02 15.10
N ALA A 223 -0.25 11.83 15.49
CA ALA A 223 0.57 11.66 16.68
C ALA A 223 1.87 12.47 16.60
N ALA A 224 2.53 12.50 15.42
CA ALA A 224 3.72 13.31 15.19
C ALA A 224 3.45 14.82 15.34
N ILE A 225 2.32 15.31 14.83
CA ILE A 225 1.89 16.71 15.01
C ILE A 225 1.67 17.03 16.50
N ILE A 226 1.00 16.15 17.25
CA ILE A 226 0.76 16.36 18.68
C ILE A 226 2.09 16.46 19.43
N ILE A 227 3.04 15.58 19.15
CA ILE A 227 4.38 15.61 19.76
C ILE A 227 5.11 16.91 19.39
N LEU A 228 5.04 17.32 18.11
CA LEU A 228 5.67 18.55 17.64
C LEU A 228 5.06 19.79 18.31
N LEU A 229 3.74 19.84 18.50
CA LEU A 229 3.06 20.91 19.23
C LEU A 229 3.48 20.95 20.71
N LEU A 230 3.59 19.79 21.37
CA LEU A 230 4.07 19.72 22.75
C LEU A 230 5.52 20.20 22.88
N VAL A 231 6.41 19.78 21.98
CA VAL A 231 7.82 20.21 21.97
C VAL A 231 7.92 21.70 21.62
N GLY A 232 7.15 22.17 20.64
CA GLY A 232 7.07 23.58 20.25
C GLY A 232 6.58 24.46 21.40
N ALA A 233 5.52 24.05 22.09
CA ALA A 233 5.04 24.73 23.30
C ALA A 233 6.09 24.75 24.41
N GLN A 234 6.81 23.64 24.64
CA GLN A 234 7.90 23.60 25.61
C GLN A 234 9.07 24.53 25.23
N GLN A 235 9.44 24.61 23.95
CA GLN A 235 10.49 25.51 23.46
C GLN A 235 10.08 26.98 23.59
N LEU A 236 8.81 27.32 23.32
CA LEU A 236 8.27 28.66 23.51
C LEU A 236 8.24 29.03 25.00
N VAL A 237 7.69 28.20 25.88
CA VAL A 237 7.67 28.50 27.33
C VAL A 237 9.10 28.63 27.89
N SER A 238 10.02 27.76 27.49
CA SER A 238 11.41 27.80 27.96
C SER A 238 12.22 28.99 27.40
N SER A 239 11.88 29.50 26.20
CA SER A 239 12.51 30.70 25.64
C SER A 239 11.94 31.99 26.25
N PHE A 240 10.63 32.05 26.53
CA PHE A 240 10.01 33.21 27.17
C PHE A 240 10.30 33.31 28.69
N GLY A 241 10.46 32.18 29.39
CA GLY A 241 10.76 32.14 30.83
C GLY A 241 12.23 32.40 31.21
N ARG A 242 13.15 32.45 30.22
CA ARG A 242 14.60 32.65 30.44
C ARG A 242 15.05 34.10 30.27
N LYS A 243 14.17 35.09 30.50
CA LYS A 243 14.63 36.41 30.94
C LYS A 243 15.24 36.25 32.33
N ARG A 244 16.52 35.87 32.33
CA ARG A 244 17.37 35.71 33.50
C ARG A 244 17.10 36.91 34.40
N LEU A 245 16.62 36.66 35.61
CA LEU A 245 17.00 37.49 36.75
C LEU A 245 18.53 37.42 36.82
N SER A 246 19.20 38.23 36.01
CA SER A 246 20.57 38.60 36.26
C SER A 246 20.51 39.36 37.57
N LYS A 247 20.69 38.65 38.68
CA LYS A 247 20.93 39.24 39.99
C LYS A 247 21.93 40.38 39.75
N PRO A 248 21.61 41.65 40.02
CA PRO A 248 22.54 42.73 39.77
C PRO A 248 23.80 42.37 40.53
N ARG A 249 24.91 42.17 39.80
CA ARG A 249 26.21 41.99 40.42
C ARG A 249 26.40 43.22 41.30
N LYS A 250 26.45 43.02 42.63
CA LYS A 250 26.73 44.09 43.57
C LYS A 250 27.96 44.83 43.04
N PRO A 251 27.92 46.16 42.85
CA PRO A 251 29.10 46.90 42.44
C PRO A 251 30.20 46.61 43.46
N VAL A 252 31.29 46.02 42.99
CA VAL A 252 32.48 45.81 43.82
C VAL A 252 33.14 47.17 43.90
N GLU A 253 33.20 47.74 45.10
CA GLU A 253 33.82 49.04 45.33
C GLU A 253 35.31 48.96 45.02
N LEU A 254 35.70 49.51 43.87
CA LEU A 254 37.07 49.82 43.55
C LEU A 254 37.44 51.06 44.38
N GLY A 255 38.10 50.82 45.51
CA GLY A 255 38.49 51.86 46.47
C GLY A 255 39.28 53.02 45.85
N THR A 256 39.03 54.22 46.41
CA THR A 256 39.84 55.45 46.28
C THR A 256 40.03 56.04 44.87
N GLN A 257 38.93 56.23 44.12
CA GLN A 257 38.93 57.12 42.94
C GLN A 257 38.10 58.39 43.10
N ASN A 258 37.54 58.65 44.27
CA ASN A 258 36.73 59.85 44.52
C ASN A 258 37.45 60.83 45.45
N SER A 259 37.34 62.09 45.09
CA SER A 259 37.96 63.27 45.68
C SER A 259 37.38 63.70 47.05
N ASP A 260 36.70 62.80 47.75
CA ASP A 260 36.18 63.03 49.12
C ASP A 260 37.27 62.71 50.14
N VAL A 261 38.33 63.52 50.12
CA VAL A 261 39.31 63.56 51.20
C VAL A 261 39.15 64.92 51.85
N ASP A 262 38.60 64.97 53.05
CA ASP A 262 38.47 66.20 53.82
C ASP A 262 39.86 66.65 54.32
N TYR A 263 40.25 67.87 53.96
CA TYR A 263 41.56 68.44 54.26
C TYR A 263 41.53 69.37 55.49
N ASP A 264 40.45 69.37 56.27
CA ASP A 264 40.23 70.29 57.41
C ASP A 264 41.20 70.09 58.57
N TRP A 265 41.86 68.94 58.64
CA TRP A 265 42.86 68.62 59.66
C TRP A 265 44.28 69.09 59.32
N LEU A 266 44.52 69.59 58.09
CA LEU A 266 45.83 70.08 57.70
C LEU A 266 45.99 71.59 58.03
N PRO A 267 47.15 72.01 58.56
CA PRO A 267 47.43 73.41 58.78
C PRO A 267 47.40 74.18 57.44
N LYS A 268 46.77 75.36 57.44
CA LYS A 268 46.46 76.15 56.23
C LYS A 268 47.66 76.42 55.31
N GLU A 269 48.87 76.47 55.87
CA GLU A 269 50.12 76.63 55.10
C GLU A 269 50.37 75.45 54.14
N THR A 270 50.06 74.22 54.56
CA THR A 270 50.26 73.01 53.75
C THR A 270 49.25 72.90 52.60
N LEU A 271 48.01 73.39 52.80
CA LEU A 271 46.98 73.45 51.75
C LEU A 271 47.36 74.39 50.61
N GLN A 272 48.00 75.50 50.94
CA GLN A 272 48.50 76.45 49.93
C GLN A 272 49.71 75.91 49.15
N GLY A 273 50.46 74.94 49.72
CA GLY A 273 51.50 74.22 49.00
C GLY A 273 50.92 73.18 48.02
N LEU A 274 49.86 72.48 48.43
CA LEU A 274 49.20 71.47 47.61
C LEU A 274 48.52 72.06 46.36
N SER A 275 47.95 73.26 46.47
CA SER A 275 47.26 73.94 45.37
C SER A 275 48.21 74.56 44.32
N LYS A 276 49.51 74.67 44.62
CA LYS A 276 50.54 75.24 43.74
C LYS A 276 51.30 74.20 42.91
N SER A 277 51.06 72.91 43.12
CA SER A 277 51.65 71.85 42.29
C SER A 277 50.81 71.64 41.02
N PRO A 278 51.41 71.65 39.81
CA PRO A 278 50.67 71.33 38.58
C PRO A 278 50.15 69.90 38.66
N ARG A 279 48.83 69.73 38.73
CA ARG A 279 48.18 68.43 38.61
C ARG A 279 48.30 67.95 37.15
N ARG A 280 48.85 66.72 37.03
CA ARG A 280 48.43 65.66 36.08
C ARG A 280 49.15 65.61 34.73
N SER A 281 50.11 64.69 34.62
CA SER A 281 50.40 64.01 33.35
C SER A 281 49.34 62.92 33.09
N PRO A 282 48.84 62.73 31.86
CA PRO A 282 47.86 61.69 31.56
C PRO A 282 48.56 60.36 31.31
N LYS A 283 48.37 59.36 32.18
CA LYS A 283 48.79 57.98 31.90
C LYS A 283 47.78 57.33 30.95
N GLN A 284 48.20 57.29 29.69
CA GLN A 284 47.75 56.40 28.62
C GLN A 284 47.78 54.93 29.09
N SER A 285 46.70 54.17 28.87
CA SER A 285 46.69 52.71 29.07
C SER A 285 46.27 51.98 27.78
N PRO A 286 46.81 50.77 27.51
CA PRO A 286 46.89 50.23 26.16
C PRO A 286 45.73 49.27 25.83
N ARG A 287 45.18 49.50 24.64
CA ARG A 287 44.37 48.61 23.79
C ARG A 287 44.82 47.14 23.86
N GLN A 288 44.03 46.28 24.51
CA GLN A 288 44.21 44.82 24.40
C GLN A 288 43.68 44.34 23.04
N ARG A 289 44.62 43.86 22.21
CA ARG A 289 44.36 43.17 20.93
C ARG A 289 43.74 41.81 21.20
N ARG A 290 42.59 41.54 20.58
CA ARG A 290 42.02 40.19 20.46
C ARG A 290 42.79 39.46 19.36
N ASN A 291 43.49 38.39 19.71
CA ASN A 291 44.27 37.59 18.78
C ASN A 291 43.36 36.87 17.77
N LEU A 292 43.80 36.90 16.51
CA LEU A 292 43.32 36.05 15.43
C LEU A 292 43.56 34.58 15.76
N ARG A 293 42.68 33.70 15.30
CA ARG A 293 43.07 32.34 14.94
C ARG A 293 42.65 32.10 13.50
N SER A 294 43.65 32.12 12.62
CA SER A 294 43.62 31.59 11.26
C SER A 294 43.90 30.09 11.30
N THR A 295 43.14 29.32 10.53
CA THR A 295 43.50 28.01 9.98
C THR A 295 42.65 27.91 8.70
N GLY A 296 43.19 28.17 7.50
CA GLY A 296 43.95 27.23 6.64
C GLY A 296 42.94 26.47 5.75
N SER A 297 42.74 26.76 4.45
CA SER A 297 43.53 26.33 3.27
C SER A 297 44.05 24.89 3.42
N LYS A 298 43.84 23.92 2.53
CA LYS A 298 43.63 23.85 1.06
C LYS A 298 43.20 22.38 0.79
N GLU A 299 42.21 22.13 -0.07
CA GLU A 299 42.34 21.62 -1.46
C GLU A 299 42.79 20.17 -1.61
N GLU A 300 42.14 19.54 -2.60
CA GLU A 300 42.48 18.32 -3.36
C GLU A 300 42.31 16.95 -2.70
#